data_AF-A0A817RXK4-F1
#
_entry.id   AF-A0A817RXK4-F1
#
_cell.length_a   1.000
_cell.length_b   1.000
_cell.length_c   1.000
_cell.angle_alpha   90.00
_cell.angle_beta   90.00
_cell.angle_gamma   90.00
#
_symmetry.space_group_name_H-M   'P 1'
#
loop_
_entity.id
_entity.type
_entity.pdbx_description
1 polymer ?
#
loop_
_entity_poly.entity_id
_entity_poly.type
_entity_poly.pdbx_seq_one_letter_code
_entity_poly.pdbx_strand_id
1 'polypeptide(L)'
;MKIDPSTPFTNIGGMSHIKGEEEEILFSMHFIFCIEPMQHIDGNDRLWQVDLPLASDNDLEIHALTEQIAYRDLFSEKKMGSFR
;
A
#
# COMPACT_ATOMS: atom_id res chain seq x y z
N MET A 1 -0.23 -17.59 14.95
CA MET A 1 -0.70 -16.21 15.20
C MET A 1 -1.94 -16.00 14.34
N LYS A 2 -3.05 -15.52 14.90
CA LYS A 2 -4.27 -15.21 14.13
C LYS A 2 -4.41 -13.70 14.13
N ILE A 3 -4.22 -13.08 12.98
CA ILE A 3 -4.44 -11.65 12.78
C ILE A 3 -5.92 -11.50 12.48
N ASP A 4 -6.57 -10.58 13.17
CA ASP A 4 -7.94 -10.20 12.84
C ASP A 4 -7.89 -9.36 11.55
N PRO A 5 -8.48 -9.82 10.43
CA PRO A 5 -8.45 -9.05 9.18
C PRO A 5 -9.21 -7.71 9.29
N SER A 6 -9.97 -7.48 10.38
CA SER A 6 -10.58 -6.19 10.67
C SER A 6 -9.65 -5.17 11.32
N THR A 7 -8.45 -5.57 11.78
CA THR A 7 -7.45 -4.63 12.30
C THR A 7 -6.39 -4.32 11.22
N PRO A 8 -6.10 -3.04 10.95
CA PRO A 8 -5.16 -2.65 9.90
C PRO A 8 -3.72 -3.09 10.19
N PHE A 9 -3.35 -3.10 11.47
CA PHE A 9 -2.02 -3.49 11.91
C PHE A 9 -2.03 -4.06 13.34
N THR A 10 -0.94 -4.70 13.72
CA THR A 10 -0.72 -5.23 15.07
C THR A 10 0.77 -5.13 15.41
N ASN A 11 1.08 -4.68 16.63
CA ASN A 11 2.45 -4.75 17.16
C ASN A 11 2.80 -6.19 17.53
N ILE A 12 3.94 -6.68 17.05
CA ILE A 12 4.39 -8.06 17.25
C ILE A 12 5.75 -8.15 17.96
N GLY A 13 6.26 -7.07 18.53
CA GLY A 13 7.58 -7.06 19.18
C GLY A 13 7.72 -8.05 20.35
N GLY A 14 6.61 -8.41 21.01
CA GLY A 14 6.61 -9.46 22.05
C GLY A 14 6.65 -10.90 21.52
N MET A 15 6.42 -11.09 20.21
CA MET A 15 6.32 -12.38 19.53
C MET A 15 7.36 -12.54 18.41
N SER A 16 8.11 -11.47 18.07
CA SER A 16 9.16 -11.50 17.06
C SER A 16 10.31 -12.43 17.49
N HIS A 17 11.00 -12.98 16.49
CA HIS A 17 12.19 -13.79 16.74
C HIS A 17 13.35 -12.93 17.27
N ILE A 18 13.45 -11.71 16.76
CA ILE A 18 14.43 -10.70 17.14
C ILE A 18 13.85 -9.90 18.31
N LYS A 19 14.21 -10.27 19.53
CA LYS A 19 13.63 -9.69 20.75
C LYS A 19 14.43 -8.48 21.22
N GLY A 20 13.74 -7.36 21.43
CA GLY A 20 14.27 -6.19 22.13
C GLY A 20 15.18 -5.27 21.30
N GLU A 21 15.40 -5.58 20.04
CA GLU A 21 16.19 -4.75 19.11
C GLU A 21 15.30 -3.97 18.14
N GLU A 22 14.08 -4.44 17.88
CA GLU A 22 13.15 -3.86 16.90
C GLU A 22 11.74 -3.70 17.48
N GLU A 23 11.06 -2.65 17.06
CA GLU A 23 9.63 -2.44 17.29
C GLU A 23 8.86 -2.82 16.03
N GLU A 24 8.51 -4.11 15.91
CA GLU A 24 7.89 -4.63 14.70
C GLU A 24 6.37 -4.45 14.70
N ILE A 25 5.85 -3.91 13.60
CA ILE A 25 4.41 -3.75 13.31
C ILE A 25 4.09 -4.56 12.06
N LEU A 26 3.11 -5.44 12.17
CA LEU A 26 2.61 -6.24 11.05
C LEU A 26 1.29 -5.66 10.53
N PHE A 27 1.25 -5.33 9.24
CA PHE A 27 0.03 -4.91 8.55
C PHE A 27 -0.76 -6.12 8.06
N SER A 28 -2.08 -6.01 8.10
CA SER A 28 -2.98 -6.97 7.47
C SER A 28 -2.86 -6.89 5.94
N MET A 29 -3.15 -7.99 5.24
CA MET A 29 -3.15 -7.99 3.77
C MET A 29 -4.29 -7.12 3.22
N HIS A 30 -4.08 -6.52 2.04
CA HIS A 30 -5.04 -5.67 1.31
C HIS A 30 -5.23 -4.23 1.84
N PHE A 31 -4.38 -3.78 2.76
CA PHE A 31 -4.31 -2.36 3.11
C PHE A 31 -3.43 -1.62 2.08
N ILE A 32 -3.97 -0.56 1.50
CA ILE A 32 -3.31 0.25 0.47
C ILE A 32 -2.96 1.60 1.09
N PHE A 33 -1.72 2.04 0.93
CA PHE A 33 -1.26 3.36 1.38
C PHE A 33 -0.95 4.22 0.16
N CYS A 34 -1.37 5.49 0.21
CA CYS A 34 -1.04 6.47 -0.81
C CYS A 34 0.26 7.17 -0.44
N ILE A 35 1.13 7.43 -1.42
CA ILE A 35 2.36 8.19 -1.22
C ILE A 35 2.04 9.68 -1.35
N GLU A 36 2.15 10.43 -0.25
CA GLU A 36 2.06 11.88 -0.28
C GLU A 36 3.40 12.52 -0.71
N PRO A 37 3.41 13.84 -1.02
CA PRO A 37 4.63 14.54 -1.40
C PRO A 37 5.75 14.31 -0.40
N MET A 38 6.91 13.89 -0.91
CA MET A 38 8.09 13.62 -0.07
C MET A 38 8.71 14.93 0.37
N GLN A 39 9.13 14.99 1.63
CA GLN A 39 9.84 16.13 2.20
C GLN A 39 11.20 15.69 2.72
N HIS A 40 12.21 16.57 2.63
CA HIS A 40 13.48 16.28 3.27
C HIS A 40 13.33 16.30 4.78
N ILE A 41 14.04 15.40 5.44
CA ILE A 41 14.17 15.45 6.90
C ILE A 41 15.22 16.53 7.22
N ASP A 42 14.84 17.48 8.08
CA ASP A 42 15.64 18.67 8.39
C ASP A 42 17.14 18.35 8.59
N GLY A 43 17.98 18.96 7.74
CA GLY A 43 19.43 18.87 7.83
C GLY A 43 20.08 17.65 7.16
N ASN A 44 19.32 16.79 6.47
CA ASN A 44 19.88 15.66 5.72
C ASN A 44 19.26 15.48 4.33
N ASP A 45 19.93 16.01 3.31
CA ASP A 45 19.51 15.92 1.89
C ASP A 45 19.42 14.48 1.36
N ARG A 46 19.94 13.49 2.09
CA ARG A 46 19.90 12.07 1.71
C ARG A 46 18.72 11.33 2.31
N LEU A 47 17.99 11.94 3.25
CA LEU A 47 16.82 11.35 3.89
C LEU A 47 15.56 12.09 3.47
N TRP A 48 14.55 11.30 3.13
CA TRP A 48 13.24 11.76 2.72
C TRP A 48 12.21 11.17 3.68
N GLN A 49 11.38 12.04 4.24
CA GLN A 49 10.14 11.66 4.90
C GLN A 49 9.03 11.61 3.87
N VAL A 50 8.19 10.58 4.00
CA VAL A 50 7.01 10.37 3.19
C VAL A 50 5.88 10.04 4.13
N ASP A 51 4.78 10.78 4.02
CA ASP A 51 3.57 10.45 4.72
C ASP A 51 2.77 9.43 3.90
N LEU A 52 2.33 8.36 4.56
CA LEU A 52 1.65 7.20 3.96
C LEU A 52 0.25 7.06 4.57
N PRO A 53 -0.71 7.93 4.23
CA PRO A 53 -2.10 7.77 4.68
C PRO A 53 -2.68 6.46 4.16
N LEU A 54 -3.49 5.82 5.01
CA LEU A 54 -4.27 4.67 4.59
C LEU A 54 -5.34 5.11 3.59
N ALA A 55 -5.34 4.51 2.41
CA ALA A 55 -6.36 4.77 1.41
C ALA A 55 -7.71 4.29 1.92
N SER A 56 -8.74 5.14 1.79
CA SER A 56 -10.11 4.73 2.11
C SER A 56 -10.68 3.89 0.97
N ASP A 57 -11.61 2.99 1.27
CA ASP A 57 -12.32 2.22 0.23
C ASP A 57 -13.05 3.12 -0.79
N ASN A 58 -13.32 4.38 -0.44
CA ASN A 58 -13.97 5.38 -1.29
C ASN A 58 -12.98 6.41 -1.86
N ASP A 59 -11.68 6.12 -1.86
CA ASP A 59 -10.68 7.02 -2.41
C ASP A 59 -10.90 7.17 -3.93
N LEU A 60 -11.29 8.38 -4.34
CA LEU A 60 -11.63 8.71 -5.72
C LEU A 60 -10.43 8.53 -6.65
N GLU A 61 -9.20 8.72 -6.16
CA GLU A 61 -8.00 8.53 -6.97
C GLU A 61 -7.73 7.05 -7.22
N ILE A 62 -7.90 6.21 -6.19
CA ILE A 62 -7.81 4.75 -6.36
C ILE A 62 -8.91 4.25 -7.30
N HIS A 63 -10.14 4.71 -7.13
CA HIS A 63 -11.24 4.33 -8.02
C HIS A 63 -10.94 4.67 -9.49
N ALA A 64 -10.50 5.91 -9.75
CA ALA A 64 -10.14 6.35 -11.10
C ALA A 64 -8.97 5.54 -11.69
N LEU A 65 -7.96 5.22 -10.87
CA LEU A 65 -6.83 4.39 -11.29
C LEU A 65 -7.28 2.96 -11.62
N THR A 66 -8.13 2.36 -10.78
CA THR A 66 -8.69 1.02 -11.00
C THR A 66 -9.52 0.97 -12.28
N GLU A 67 -10.37 1.98 -12.54
CA GLU A 67 -11.13 2.07 -13.79
C GLU A 67 -10.23 2.20 -15.02
N GLN A 68 -9.18 3.02 -14.94
CA GLN A 68 -8.20 3.18 -16.02
C GLN A 68 -7.48 1.87 -16.35
N ILE A 69 -7.04 1.13 -15.32
CA ILE A 69 -6.38 -0.17 -15.49
C ILE A 69 -7.35 -1.19 -16.09
N ALA A 70 -8.57 -1.30 -15.55
CA ALA A 70 -9.60 -2.20 -16.06
C ALA A 70 -9.96 -1.90 -17.52
N TYR A 71 -10.12 -0.62 -17.86
CA TYR A 71 -10.33 -0.18 -19.24
C TYR A 71 -9.15 -0.59 -20.13
N ARG A 72 -7.91 -0.28 -19.74
CA ARG A 72 -6.72 -0.64 -20.52
C ARG A 72 -6.66 -2.15 -20.78
N ASP A 73 -6.94 -2.96 -19.78
CA ASP A 73 -6.82 -4.41 -19.86
C ASP A 73 -7.92 -5.00 -20.76
N LEU A 74 -9.17 -4.52 -20.65
CA LEU A 74 -10.27 -4.87 -21.56
C LEU A 74 -9.97 -4.49 -23.03
N PHE A 75 -9.30 -3.36 -23.25
CA PHE A 75 -8.90 -2.94 -24.60
C PHE A 75 -7.73 -3.75 -25.15
N SER A 76 -6.85 -4.25 -24.28
CA SER A 76 -5.75 -5.14 -24.67
C SER A 76 -6.25 -6.52 -25.12
N GLU A 77 -7.26 -7.07 -24.44
CA GLU A 77 -7.91 -8.32 -24.83
C GLU A 77 -8.65 -8.19 -26.17
N LYS A 78 -9.35 -7.06 -26.38
CA LYS A 78 -10.09 -6.81 -27.63
C LYS A 78 -9.16 -6.69 -28.85
N LYS A 79 -7.93 -6.20 -28.67
CA LYS A 79 -6.89 -6.17 -29.72
C LYS A 79 -6.35 -7.56 -30.04
N MET A 80 -6.25 -8.46 -29.06
CA MET A 80 -5.83 -9.85 -29.28
C MET A 80 -6.93 -10.74 -29.88
N GLY A 81 -8.21 -10.44 -29.60
CA GLY A 81 -9.36 -11.16 -30.16
C GLY A 81 -9.73 -10.77 -31.60
N SER A 82 -9.16 -9.70 -32.15
CA SER A 82 -9.45 -9.24 -33.54
C SER A 82 -8.55 -9.89 -34.61
N PHE A 83 -7.59 -10.73 -34.19
CA PHE A 83 -6.79 -11.58 -35.08
C PHE A 83 -7.28 -13.04 -34.98
N ARG A 84 -8.51 -13.32 -35.40
CA ARG A 84 -8.99 -14.68 -35.72
C ARG A 84 -10.30 -14.64 -36.48
#